data_AF-A0A7X6N5K4-F1
#
_entry.id   AF-A0A7X6N5K4-F1
#
_cell.length_a   1.000
_cell.length_b   1.000
_cell.length_c   1.000
_cell.angle_alpha   90.00
_cell.angle_beta   90.00
_cell.angle_gamma   90.00
#
_symmetry.space_group_name_H-M   'P 1'
#
loop_
_entity.id
_entity.type
_entity.pdbx_description
1 polymer ?
#
loop_
_entity_poly.entity_id
_entity_poly.type
_entity_poly.pdbx_seq_one_letter_code
_entity_poly.pdbx_strand_id
1 'polypeptide(L)' 'LQQTIISGLPYAASDYSVDSFAALQQAMNAGRKVRDNANSTVGQLNAAMNNIQAAIKHLVKN' A
#
# COMPACT_ATOMS: atom_id res chain seq x y z
N LEU A 1 -5.62 7.24 15.89
CA LEU A 1 -5.98 5.88 15.44
C LEU A 1 -5.28 5.46 14.12
N GLN A 2 -4.03 5.87 13.82
CA GLN A 2 -3.42 5.54 12.51
C GLN A 2 -2.06 4.81 12.59
N GLN A 3 -1.77 4.13 13.70
CA GLN A 3 -0.44 3.52 13.93
C GLN A 3 -0.38 1.99 13.81
N THR A 4 -1.39 1.31 13.27
CA THR A 4 -1.39 -0.18 13.25
C THR A 4 -1.07 -0.81 11.89
N ILE A 5 -0.98 -0.04 10.80
CA ILE A 5 -0.90 -0.62 9.45
C ILE A 5 0.54 -1.01 9.04
N ILE A 6 1.57 -0.52 9.73
CA ILE A 6 2.97 -0.86 9.39
C ILE A 6 3.47 -2.11 10.14
N SER A 7 2.83 -2.48 11.26
CA SER A 7 3.37 -3.51 12.17
C SER A 7 2.55 -4.80 12.26
N GLY A 8 1.41 -4.92 11.57
CA GLY A 8 0.47 -6.02 11.88
C GLY A 8 -0.56 -6.37 10.82
N LEU A 9 -0.24 -6.25 9.52
CA LEU A 9 -1.08 -6.91 8.52
C LEU A 9 -0.75 -8.43 8.50
N PRO A 10 -1.76 -9.32 8.45
CA PRO A 10 -1.59 -10.78 8.36
C PRO A 10 -1.11 -11.24 6.98
N TYR A 11 -0.33 -10.42 6.28
CA TYR A 11 0.38 -10.80 5.07
C TYR A 11 1.80 -11.13 5.52
N ALA A 12 1.99 -12.34 6.01
CA ALA A 12 3.34 -12.78 6.32
C ALA A 12 4.12 -12.76 5.01
N ALA A 13 5.30 -12.14 5.00
CA ALA A 13 6.19 -12.15 3.82
C ALA A 13 6.53 -13.57 3.34
N SER A 14 6.24 -14.59 4.16
CA SER A 14 6.29 -16.01 3.80
C SER A 14 5.20 -16.44 2.82
N ASP A 15 4.03 -15.81 2.81
CA ASP A 15 2.88 -16.22 1.98
C ASP A 15 2.93 -15.62 0.57
N TYR A 16 3.78 -14.61 0.34
CA TYR A 16 3.85 -13.85 -0.90
C TYR A 16 5.29 -13.62 -1.34
N SER A 17 5.51 -13.52 -2.65
CA SER A 17 6.83 -13.19 -3.19
C SER A 17 7.30 -11.83 -2.67
N VAL A 18 8.57 -11.77 -2.28
CA VAL A 18 9.24 -10.57 -1.75
C VAL A 18 9.03 -9.38 -2.68
N ASP A 19 9.09 -9.58 -3.99
CA ASP A 19 8.94 -8.52 -4.99
C ASP A 19 7.51 -7.96 -5.01
N SER A 20 6.51 -8.84 -5.00
CA SER A 20 5.10 -8.43 -5.00
C SER A 20 4.70 -7.73 -3.70
N PHE A 21 5.27 -8.17 -2.58
CA PHE A 21 5.05 -7.56 -1.27
C PHE A 21 5.75 -6.21 -1.13
N ALA A 22 6.96 -6.07 -1.67
CA ALA A 22 7.68 -4.80 -1.72
C ALA A 22 6.91 -3.75 -2.54
N ALA A 23 6.34 -4.14 -3.68
CA ALA A 23 5.49 -3.27 -4.50
C ALA A 23 4.27 -2.76 -3.72
N LEU A 24 3.61 -3.62 -2.93
CA LEU A 24 2.50 -3.23 -2.06
C LEU A 24 2.94 -2.23 -0.99
N GLN A 25 4.06 -2.46 -0.32
CA GLN A 25 4.56 -1.53 0.69
C GLN A 25 4.89 -0.17 0.11
N GLN A 26 5.49 -0.12 -1.08
CA GLN A 26 5.76 1.14 -1.78
C GLN A 26 4.47 1.89 -2.11
N ALA A 27 3.45 1.20 -2.63
CA ALA A 27 2.14 1.80 -2.93
C ALA A 27 1.45 2.33 -1.65
N MET A 28 1.49 1.58 -0.55
CA MET A 28 0.94 2.03 0.73
C MET A 28 1.68 3.24 1.30
N ASN A 29 3.01 3.29 1.16
CA ASN A 29 3.80 4.42 1.62
C ASN A 29 3.50 5.68 0.78
N ALA A 30 3.39 5.54 -0.54
CA ALA A 30 2.98 6.63 -1.43
C ALA A 30 1.58 7.13 -1.06
N GLY A 31 0.63 6.23 -0.81
CA GLY A 31 -0.73 6.60 -0.40
C GLY A 31 -0.79 7.31 0.96
N ARG A 32 0.05 6.92 1.93
CA ARG A 32 0.18 7.65 3.20
C ARG A 32 0.71 9.06 2.98
N LYS A 33 1.76 9.25 2.16
CA LYS A 33 2.30 10.58 1.84
C LYS A 33 1.25 11.49 1.21
N VAL A 34 0.44 10.94 0.30
CA VAL A 34 -0.68 11.68 -0.31
C VAL A 34 -1.73 12.02 0.76
N ARG A 35 -2.18 11.06 1.57
CA ARG A 35 -3.18 11.31 2.62
C ARG A 35 -2.70 12.33 3.66
N ASP A 36 -1.42 12.29 4.02
CA ASP A 36 -0.83 13.17 5.04
C ASP A 36 -0.49 14.55 4.48
N ASN A 37 -0.47 14.72 3.16
CA ASN A 37 -0.35 16.02 2.51
C ASN A 37 -1.71 16.72 2.49
N ALA A 38 -1.84 17.80 3.28
CA ALA A 38 -3.04 18.61 3.39
C ALA A 38 -3.48 19.29 2.06
N ASN A 39 -2.55 19.43 1.10
CA ASN A 39 -2.81 19.98 -0.23
C ASN A 39 -3.16 18.90 -1.26
N SER A 40 -3.26 17.64 -0.85
CA SER A 40 -3.56 16.56 -1.79
C SER A 40 -4.95 16.71 -2.38
N THR A 41 -5.02 16.53 -3.69
CA THR A 41 -6.29 16.57 -4.41
C THR A 41 -7.00 15.21 -4.32
N VAL A 42 -8.31 15.22 -4.54
CA VAL A 42 -9.11 14.00 -4.69
C VAL A 42 -8.54 13.10 -5.81
N GLY A 43 -7.98 13.69 -6.87
CA GLY A 43 -7.30 12.94 -7.93
C GLY A 43 -6.06 12.19 -7.46
N GLN A 44 -5.22 12.83 -6.64
CA GLN A 44 -4.03 12.19 -6.06
C GLN A 44 -4.41 11.08 -5.07
N LEU A 45 -5.44 11.29 -4.26
CA LEU A 45 -6.00 10.27 -3.37
C LEU A 45 -6.54 9.07 -4.15
N ASN A 46 -7.32 9.30 -5.21
CA ASN A 46 -7.82 8.23 -6.07
C ASN A 46 -6.70 7.47 -6.78
N ALA A 47 -5.67 8.17 -7.28
CA ALA A 47 -4.51 7.53 -7.88
C ALA A 47 -3.75 6.65 -6.87
N ALA A 48 -3.56 7.14 -5.65
CA ALA A 48 -2.96 6.36 -4.58
C ALA A 48 -3.79 5.11 -4.22
N MET A 49 -5.11 5.23 -4.13
CA MET A 49 -6.00 4.08 -3.90
C MET A 49 -5.93 3.06 -5.03
N ASN A 50 -5.96 3.51 -6.28
CA ASN A 50 -5.84 2.64 -7.45
C ASN A 50 -4.49 1.90 -7.46
N ASN A 51 -3.39 2.58 -7.12
CA ASN A 51 -2.07 1.96 -7.04
C ASN A 51 -2.00 0.90 -5.94
N ILE A 52 -2.56 1.17 -4.75
CA ILE A 52 -2.65 0.19 -3.68
C ILE A 52 -3.46 -1.03 -4.13
N GLN A 53 -4.61 -0.80 -4.78
CA GLN A 53 -5.47 -1.89 -5.23
C GLN A 53 -4.86 -2.71 -6.36
N ALA A 54 -4.12 -2.07 -7.27
CA ALA A 54 -3.34 -2.75 -8.30
C ALA A 54 -2.21 -3.59 -7.69
N ALA A 55 -1.53 -3.10 -6.67
CA ALA A 55 -0.49 -3.85 -5.96
C ALA A 55 -1.07 -5.06 -5.21
N ILE A 56 -2.24 -4.92 -4.59
CA ILE A 56 -2.95 -6.05 -3.96
C ILE A 56 -3.32 -7.11 -4.99
N LYS A 57 -3.79 -6.72 -6.18
CA LYS A 57 -4.14 -7.66 -7.26
C LYS A 57 -2.91 -8.37 -7.85
N HIS A 58 -1.76 -7.73 -7.83
CA HIS A 58 -0.49 -8.29 -8.30
C HIS A 58 0.30 -9.03 -7.21
N LEU A 59 -0.26 -9.19 -6.01
CA LEU A 59 0.36 -10.04 -4.99
C LEU A 59 0.46 -11.47 -5.51
N VAL A 60 1.68 -11.97 -5.61
CA VAL A 60 1.96 -13.34 -6.03
C VAL A 60 2.14 -14.15 -4.76
N LYS A 61 1.28 -15.14 -4.55
CA LYS A 61 1.46 -16.09 -3.44
C LYS A 61 2.65 -17.01 -3.72
N ASN A 62 3.43 -17.30 -2.70
CA ASN A 62 4.48 -18.32 -2.75
C ASN A 62 3.90 -19.73 -2.64
#